data_AF-A0A7C4A9Q6-F1
#
_entry.id   AF-A0A7C4A9Q6-F1
#
_cell.length_a   1.000
_cell.length_b   1.000
_cell.length_c   1.000
_cell.angle_alpha   90.00
_cell.angle_beta   90.00
_cell.angle_gamma   90.00
#
_symmetry.space_group_name_H-M   'P 1'
#
loop_
_entity.id
_entity.type
_entity.pdbx_description
1 polymer ?
#
loop_
_entity_poly.entity_id
_entity_poly.type
_entity_poly.pdbx_seq_one_letter_code
_entity_poly.pdbx_strand_id
1 'polypeptide(L)'
;MSWDDQTLLEEDVLPVGGSNPYEVKVVGFTPASSQGVLRFEETAPGDNTVLLDNVTIVAGAGPAPRPKLSVRLDTDGSARLSWPSSVTDFILQGADAVTGAWVDLLLPARQEGNEWVVNAPVTGAAKFFRLKKQ
;
A
#
# COMPACT_ATOMS: atom_id res chain seq x y z
N MET A 1 11.54 6.20 -7.31
CA MET A 1 11.01 7.45 -7.90
C MET A 1 10.93 8.52 -6.83
N SER A 2 11.45 9.72 -7.12
CA SER A 2 11.46 10.86 -6.18
C SER A 2 11.06 12.17 -6.86
N TRP A 3 10.59 13.13 -6.08
CA TRP A 3 10.39 14.53 -6.47
C TRP A 3 11.24 15.43 -5.57
N ASP A 4 12.15 16.22 -6.15
CA ASP A 4 13.09 17.09 -5.40
C ASP A 4 13.77 16.32 -4.23
N ASP A 5 14.32 15.15 -4.57
CA ASP A 5 14.97 14.20 -3.65
C ASP A 5 14.10 13.58 -2.55
N GLN A 6 12.82 13.96 -2.45
CA GLN A 6 11.85 13.25 -1.62
C GLN A 6 11.39 11.97 -2.31
N THR A 7 11.70 10.81 -1.73
CA THR A 7 11.24 9.51 -2.25
C THR A 7 9.71 9.45 -2.23
N LEU A 8 9.12 9.25 -3.41
CA LEU A 8 7.68 9.08 -3.59
C LEU A 8 7.28 7.60 -3.66
N LEU A 9 8.13 6.77 -4.25
CA LEU A 9 7.90 5.33 -4.42
C LEU A 9 9.24 4.60 -4.51
N GLU A 10 9.34 3.49 -3.79
CA GLU A 10 10.44 2.54 -3.80
C GLU A 10 9.85 1.13 -3.74
N GLU A 11 10.16 0.30 -4.73
CA GLU A 11 9.66 -1.07 -4.82
C GLU A 11 10.57 -1.92 -5.72
N ASP A 12 10.53 -3.22 -5.51
CA ASP A 12 11.08 -4.19 -6.46
C ASP A 12 10.18 -4.27 -7.69
N VAL A 13 10.79 -4.27 -8.88
CA VAL A 13 10.07 -4.40 -10.16
C VAL A 13 10.35 -5.77 -10.75
N LEU A 14 9.29 -6.51 -11.08
CA LEU A 14 9.41 -7.80 -11.75
C LEU A 14 9.65 -7.62 -13.25
N PRO A 15 10.37 -8.55 -13.91
CA PRO A 15 10.59 -8.48 -15.36
C PRO A 15 9.29 -8.47 -16.18
N VAL A 16 9.19 -7.53 -17.11
CA VAL A 16 8.05 -7.35 -18.04
C VAL A 16 8.42 -7.75 -19.47
N GLY A 17 7.42 -7.89 -20.35
CA GLY A 17 7.57 -8.26 -21.76
C GLY A 17 7.04 -9.66 -22.10
N GLY A 18 6.84 -9.93 -23.39
CA GLY A 18 6.21 -11.18 -23.85
C GLY A 18 4.78 -11.29 -23.30
N SER A 19 4.55 -12.27 -22.43
CA SER A 19 3.26 -12.44 -21.74
C SER A 19 3.18 -11.69 -20.40
N ASN A 20 4.28 -11.12 -19.90
CA ASN A 20 4.29 -10.35 -18.66
C ASN A 20 3.90 -8.89 -18.96
N PRO A 21 2.78 -8.40 -18.42
CA PRO A 21 2.30 -7.05 -18.71
C PRO A 21 3.21 -5.98 -18.11
N TYR A 22 3.15 -4.77 -18.67
CA TYR A 22 3.72 -3.59 -18.04
C TYR A 22 2.90 -3.19 -16.81
N GLU A 23 3.58 -2.80 -15.74
CA GLU A 23 2.95 -2.30 -14.52
C GLU A 23 2.63 -0.81 -14.65
N VAL A 24 1.44 -0.39 -14.19
CA VAL A 24 1.07 1.03 -14.12
C VAL A 24 1.23 1.53 -12.69
N LYS A 25 2.09 2.54 -12.49
CA LYS A 25 2.32 3.17 -11.20
C LYS A 25 1.73 4.58 -11.19
N VAL A 26 0.97 4.89 -10.15
CA VAL A 26 0.38 6.21 -9.93
C VAL A 26 0.69 6.62 -8.50
N VAL A 27 1.29 7.81 -8.33
CA VAL A 27 1.69 8.34 -7.03
C VAL A 27 1.27 9.79 -6.94
N GLY A 28 0.63 10.16 -5.82
CA GLY A 28 0.31 11.56 -5.52
C GLY A 28 1.48 12.23 -4.81
N PHE A 29 1.75 13.49 -5.17
CA PHE A 29 2.69 14.35 -4.45
C PHE A 29 2.20 15.80 -4.50
N THR A 30 2.65 16.61 -3.55
CA THR A 30 2.39 18.06 -3.53
C THR A 30 3.72 18.78 -3.80
N PRO A 31 3.89 19.43 -4.96
CA PRO A 31 5.13 20.15 -5.23
C PRO A 31 5.24 21.39 -4.33
N ALA A 32 6.42 21.63 -3.79
CA ALA A 32 6.70 22.80 -2.95
C ALA A 32 6.93 24.09 -3.77
N SER A 33 7.13 23.95 -5.08
CA SER A 33 7.44 25.02 -6.02
C SER A 33 6.78 24.77 -7.37
N SER A 34 6.76 25.78 -8.24
CA SER A 34 6.23 25.65 -9.61
C SER A 34 7.13 24.85 -10.55
N GLN A 35 8.32 24.47 -10.09
CA GLN A 35 9.31 23.65 -10.80
C GLN A 35 9.91 22.65 -9.80
N GLY A 36 10.41 21.53 -10.32
CA GLY A 36 11.12 20.51 -9.55
C GLY A 36 11.60 19.38 -10.46
N VAL A 37 12.31 18.42 -9.87
CA VAL A 37 12.92 17.28 -10.59
C VAL A 37 12.17 16.00 -10.23
N LEU A 38 11.49 15.41 -11.22
CA LEU A 38 11.05 14.02 -11.15
C LEU A 38 12.22 13.10 -11.53
N ARG A 39 12.65 12.26 -10.59
CA ARG A 39 13.78 11.33 -10.78
C ARG A 39 13.32 9.87 -10.67
N PHE A 40 13.74 9.08 -11.64
CA PHE A 40 13.67 7.62 -11.62
C PHE A 40 15.08 7.08 -11.37
N GLU A 41 15.19 6.07 -10.52
CA GLU A 41 16.47 5.49 -10.11
C GLU A 41 16.28 3.98 -10.01
N GLU A 42 17.14 3.23 -10.69
CA GLU A 42 17.24 1.78 -10.58
C GLU A 42 18.39 1.46 -9.64
N THR A 43 18.09 0.76 -8.55
CA THR A 43 19.06 0.44 -7.49
C THR A 43 19.45 -1.03 -7.47
N ALA A 44 18.84 -1.86 -8.33
CA ALA A 44 19.12 -3.28 -8.40
C ALA A 44 20.54 -3.55 -8.94
N PRO A 45 21.35 -4.38 -8.27
CA PRO A 45 22.69 -4.70 -8.75
C PRO A 45 22.65 -5.57 -10.02
N GLY A 46 23.64 -5.38 -10.90
CA GLY A 46 23.80 -6.17 -12.12
C GLY A 46 23.37 -5.45 -13.40
N ASP A 47 23.29 -6.20 -14.49
CA ASP A 47 22.84 -5.71 -15.79
C ASP A 47 21.33 -5.91 -15.91
N ASN A 48 20.61 -4.97 -15.32
CA ASN A 48 19.16 -4.91 -15.36
C ASN A 48 18.73 -3.74 -16.25
N THR A 49 17.49 -3.78 -16.74
CA THR A 49 16.93 -2.70 -17.55
C THR A 49 15.53 -2.38 -17.07
N VAL A 50 15.33 -1.14 -16.63
CA VAL A 50 14.00 -0.60 -16.35
C VAL A 50 13.38 -0.01 -17.61
N LEU A 51 12.16 -0.45 -17.94
CA LEU A 51 11.34 0.12 -19.01
C LEU A 51 10.33 1.11 -18.42
N LEU A 52 10.36 2.35 -18.91
CA LEU A 52 9.42 3.40 -18.55
C LEU A 52 8.72 3.87 -19.82
N ASP A 53 7.39 3.97 -19.76
CA ASP A 53 6.58 4.53 -20.84
C ASP A 53 5.39 5.29 -20.25
N ASN A 54 4.83 6.21 -21.04
CA ASN A 54 3.65 6.99 -20.70
C ASN A 54 3.77 7.77 -19.35
N VAL A 55 4.95 8.29 -19.06
CA VAL A 55 5.19 9.11 -17.87
C VAL A 55 4.42 10.43 -17.99
N THR A 56 3.38 10.57 -17.17
CA THR A 56 2.47 11.72 -17.19
C THR A 56 2.37 12.35 -15.81
N ILE A 57 2.41 13.68 -15.75
CA ILE A 57 2.10 14.46 -14.56
C ILE A 57 0.80 15.22 -14.82
N VAL A 58 -0.20 15.01 -13.97
CA VAL A 58 -1.50 15.69 -14.03
C VAL A 58 -1.78 16.42 -12.73
N ALA A 59 -2.41 17.59 -12.81
CA ALA A 59 -2.93 18.28 -11.64
C ALA A 59 -4.23 17.60 -11.17
N GLY A 60 -4.35 17.31 -9.87
CA GLY A 60 -5.55 16.73 -9.28
C GLY A 60 -5.28 16.14 -7.90
N ALA A 61 -6.34 15.70 -7.22
CA ALA A 61 -6.16 14.80 -6.10
C ALA A 61 -5.49 13.53 -6.65
N GLY A 62 -4.25 13.26 -6.23
CA GLY A 62 -3.55 12.04 -6.60
C GLY A 62 -4.38 10.79 -6.28
N PRO A 63 -3.97 9.60 -6.76
CA PRO A 63 -4.65 8.37 -6.36
C PRO A 63 -4.72 8.31 -4.84
N ALA A 64 -5.88 7.92 -4.31
CA ALA A 64 -6.04 7.75 -2.87
C ALA A 64 -4.89 6.89 -2.34
N PRO A 65 -4.16 7.32 -1.29
CA PRO A 65 -3.01 6.61 -0.81
C PRO A 65 -3.40 5.15 -0.57
N ARG A 66 -2.64 4.20 -1.11
CA ARG A 66 -2.86 2.78 -0.79
C ARG A 66 -2.62 2.64 0.71
N PRO A 67 -3.64 2.34 1.51
CA PRO A 67 -3.45 2.38 2.95
C PRO A 67 -2.55 1.25 3.38
N LYS A 68 -1.47 1.59 4.09
CA LYS A 68 -0.65 0.59 4.75
C LYS A 68 -1.44 0.01 5.92
N LEU A 69 -1.70 -1.29 5.87
CA LEU A 69 -2.20 -2.05 7.01
C LEU A 69 -1.00 -2.59 7.79
N SER A 70 -0.84 -2.12 9.02
CA SER A 70 0.13 -2.66 9.98
C SER A 70 -0.53 -3.79 10.76
N VAL A 71 0.20 -4.90 10.95
CA VAL A 71 -0.26 -6.07 11.70
C VAL A 71 0.78 -6.41 12.77
N ARG A 72 0.35 -6.53 14.02
CA ARG A 72 1.17 -7.03 15.14
C ARG A 72 0.41 -8.11 15.88
N LEU A 73 1.05 -9.23 16.18
CA LEU A 73 0.49 -10.22 17.10
C LEU A 73 0.77 -9.80 18.54
N ASP A 74 -0.26 -9.75 19.36
CA ASP A 74 -0.20 -9.46 20.79
C ASP A 74 -0.12 -10.74 21.62
N THR A 75 0.36 -10.63 22.87
CA THR A 75 0.61 -11.77 23.76
C THR A 75 -0.66 -12.51 24.18
N ASP A 76 -1.83 -11.88 23.99
CA ASP A 76 -3.15 -12.47 24.24
C ASP A 76 -3.66 -13.31 23.05
N GLY A 77 -2.88 -13.44 21.97
CA GLY A 77 -3.27 -14.17 20.77
C GLY A 77 -4.16 -13.36 19.82
N SER A 78 -4.33 -12.06 20.04
CA SER A 78 -4.99 -11.16 19.10
C SER A 78 -4.00 -10.52 18.14
N ALA A 79 -4.43 -10.27 16.90
CA ALA A 79 -3.73 -9.40 15.96
C ALA A 79 -4.23 -7.97 16.14
N ARG A 80 -3.34 -7.06 16.56
CA ARG A 80 -3.56 -5.62 16.48
C ARG A 80 -3.30 -5.16 15.04
N LEU A 81 -4.36 -4.68 14.41
CA LEU A 81 -4.41 -4.21 13.03
C LEU A 81 -4.57 -2.69 13.07
N SER A 82 -3.69 -1.95 12.39
CA SER A 82 -3.81 -0.49 12.33
C SER A 82 -3.52 0.11 10.97
N TRP A 83 -4.17 1.23 10.67
CA TRP A 83 -4.00 2.00 9.45
C TRP A 83 -4.27 3.49 9.71
N PRO A 84 -3.79 4.43 8.87
CA PRO A 84 -3.96 5.85 9.12
C PRO A 84 -5.43 6.28 9.23
N SER A 85 -5.76 7.14 10.20
CA SER A 85 -7.14 7.62 10.40
C SER A 85 -7.64 8.55 9.29
N SER A 86 -6.72 9.14 8.53
CA SER A 86 -7.00 9.90 7.31
C SER A 86 -7.49 9.04 6.15
N VAL A 87 -7.38 7.71 6.25
CA VAL A 87 -7.90 6.76 5.27
C VAL A 87 -9.31 6.35 5.70
N THR A 88 -10.31 6.86 4.97
CA THR A 88 -11.74 6.53 5.14
C THR A 88 -12.23 5.64 3.99
N ASP A 89 -13.45 5.11 4.10
CA ASP A 89 -14.11 4.25 3.09
C ASP A 89 -13.41 2.92 2.81
N PHE A 90 -12.79 2.33 3.83
CA PHE A 90 -12.27 0.96 3.78
C PHE A 90 -12.92 0.10 4.87
N ILE A 91 -13.16 -1.16 4.53
CA ILE A 91 -13.51 -2.21 5.48
C ILE A 91 -12.33 -3.17 5.67
N LEU A 92 -12.13 -3.60 6.91
CA LEU A 92 -11.17 -4.63 7.23
C LEU A 92 -11.76 -6.01 6.90
N GLN A 93 -11.02 -6.81 6.13
CA GLN A 93 -11.40 -8.18 5.82
C GLN A 93 -10.39 -9.19 6.35
N GLY A 94 -10.88 -10.39 6.65
CA GLY A 94 -10.09 -11.53 7.10
C GLY A 94 -10.29 -12.77 6.21
N ALA A 95 -9.29 -13.64 6.14
CA ALA A 95 -9.35 -14.93 5.46
C ALA A 95 -8.44 -15.98 6.12
N ASP A 96 -8.75 -17.27 5.94
CA ASP A 96 -7.94 -18.41 6.41
C ASP A 96 -6.80 -18.78 5.45
N ALA A 97 -6.87 -18.29 4.21
CA ALA A 97 -5.85 -18.46 3.18
C ALA A 97 -5.82 -17.22 2.28
N VAL A 98 -4.65 -16.86 1.75
CA VAL A 98 -4.51 -15.72 0.82
C VAL A 98 -5.45 -15.83 -0.39
N THR A 99 -5.62 -17.05 -0.89
CA THR A 99 -6.49 -17.40 -2.03
C THR A 99 -7.90 -17.83 -1.61
N GLY A 100 -8.22 -17.75 -0.32
CA GLY A 100 -9.50 -18.20 0.24
C GLY A 100 -10.62 -17.15 0.16
N ALA A 101 -11.74 -17.47 0.81
CA ALA A 101 -12.86 -16.55 0.96
C ALA A 101 -12.50 -15.42 1.94
N TRP A 102 -12.63 -14.18 1.47
CA TRP A 102 -12.43 -12.97 2.29
C TRP A 102 -13.76 -12.50 2.85
N VAL A 103 -13.85 -12.37 4.17
CA VAL A 103 -15.05 -11.93 4.88
C VAL A 103 -14.81 -10.59 5.58
N ASP A 104 -15.84 -9.77 5.64
CA ASP A 104 -15.80 -8.50 6.38
C ASP A 104 -15.70 -8.77 7.88
N LEU A 105 -14.73 -8.13 8.54
CA LEU A 105 -14.58 -8.20 9.99
C LEU A 105 -15.41 -7.08 10.62
N LEU A 106 -16.55 -7.43 11.20
CA LEU A 106 -17.46 -6.50 11.89
C LEU A 106 -16.98 -6.15 13.31
N LEU A 107 -15.67 -5.98 13.47
CA LEU A 107 -15.04 -5.60 14.73
C LEU A 107 -14.97 -4.07 14.81
N PRO A 108 -15.22 -3.47 15.99
CA PRO A 108 -15.16 -2.03 16.14
C PRO A 108 -13.73 -1.53 15.93
N ALA A 109 -13.56 -0.59 14.99
CA ALA A 109 -12.34 0.20 14.87
C ALA A 109 -12.38 1.35 15.86
N ARG A 110 -11.34 1.49 16.67
CA ARG A 110 -11.14 2.61 17.59
C ARG A 110 -10.01 3.49 17.07
N GLN A 111 -10.13 4.80 17.25
CA GLN A 111 -9.04 5.71 16.92
C GLN A 111 -8.03 5.77 18.06
N GLU A 112 -6.76 5.51 17.79
CA GLU A 112 -5.64 5.73 18.70
C GLU A 112 -4.69 6.74 18.04
N GLY A 113 -4.78 8.01 18.42
CA GLY A 113 -4.03 9.09 17.77
C GLY A 113 -4.39 9.23 16.28
N ASN A 114 -3.41 9.05 15.40
CA ASN A 114 -3.57 9.18 13.94
C ASN A 114 -3.82 7.83 13.24
N GLU A 115 -4.17 6.78 13.98
CA GLU A 115 -4.48 5.46 13.42
C GLU A 115 -5.88 4.99 13.84
N TRP A 116 -6.56 4.31 12.92
CA TRP A 116 -7.61 3.35 13.24
C TRP A 116 -6.96 2.05 13.73
N VAL A 117 -7.53 1.44 14.76
CA VAL A 117 -7.03 0.21 15.39
C VAL A 117 -8.17 -0.78 15.61
N VAL A 118 -7.93 -2.02 15.20
CA VAL A 118 -8.82 -3.17 15.44
C VAL A 118 -7.99 -4.29 16.07
N ASN A 119 -8.52 -4.95 17.10
CA ASN A 119 -7.93 -6.15 17.65
C ASN A 119 -8.78 -7.34 17.19
N ALA A 120 -8.22 -8.18 16.31
CA ALA A 120 -8.88 -9.38 15.80
C ALA A 120 -8.31 -10.64 16.46
N PRO A 121 -9.12 -11.54 17.02
CA PRO A 121 -8.60 -12.78 17.57
C PRO A 121 -7.99 -13.64 16.45
N VAL A 122 -6.78 -14.14 16.66
CA VAL A 122 -6.15 -15.10 15.75
C VAL A 122 -6.37 -16.50 16.32
N THR A 123 -7.33 -17.21 15.73
CA THR A 123 -7.63 -18.61 16.08
C THR A 123 -7.25 -19.54 14.93
N GLY A 124 -6.80 -20.76 15.25
CA GLY A 124 -6.39 -21.74 14.24
C GLY A 124 -4.95 -21.53 13.75
N ALA A 125 -4.70 -21.88 12.48
CA ALA A 125 -3.34 -21.90 11.93
C ALA A 125 -2.84 -20.51 11.50
N ALA A 126 -3.40 -19.97 10.41
CA ALA A 126 -3.01 -18.68 9.85
C ALA A 126 -4.25 -17.82 9.59
N LYS A 127 -4.12 -16.51 9.78
CA LYS A 127 -5.12 -15.51 9.42
C LYS A 127 -4.46 -14.45 8.56
N PHE A 128 -5.15 -14.06 7.50
CA PHE A 128 -4.73 -13.04 6.56
C PHE A 128 -5.68 -11.85 6.64
N PHE A 129 -5.14 -10.64 6.55
CA PHE A 129 -5.91 -9.41 6.71
C PHE A 129 -5.65 -8.46 5.54
N ARG A 130 -6.68 -7.72 5.13
CA ARG A 130 -6.56 -6.65 4.13
C ARG A 130 -7.56 -5.53 4.38
N LEU A 131 -7.26 -4.36 3.85
CA LEU A 131 -8.24 -3.29 3.69
C LEU A 131 -8.86 -3.39 2.30
N LYS A 132 -10.19 -3.41 2.23
CA LYS A 132 -10.95 -3.37 0.98
C LYS A 132 -11.71 -2.05 0.91
N LYS A 133 -11.56 -1.32 -0.18
CA LYS A 133 -12.35 -0.11 -0.41
C LYS A 133 -13.83 -0.49 -0.54
N GLN A 134 -14.70 0.23 0.19
CA GLN A 134 -16.16 0.10 0.10
C GLN A 134 -16.67 0.63 -1.23
#